data_AF-A0A2J0U9D4-F1
#
_entry.id   AF-A0A2J0U9D4-F1
#
_cell.length_a   1.000
_cell.length_b   1.000
_cell.length_c   1.000
_cell.angle_alpha   90.00
_cell.angle_beta   90.00
_cell.angle_gamma   90.00
#
_symmetry.space_group_name_H-M   'P 1'
#
loop_
_entity.id
_entity.type
_entity.pdbx_description
1 polymer ?
#
loop_
_entity_poly.entity_id
_entity_poly.type
_entity_poly.pdbx_seq_one_letter_code
_entity_poly.pdbx_strand_id
1 'polypeptide(L)'
;MITRSAIRAWWAAWKWVAILAGLLAMSLWLNVRQYGDRREAAAAARAATLEDTLEVTAGIARQAQTDSAELLQRLEAIAARGERTRTIYRAAAAAQPLPANCAPGQARVDAINQALGPTSRTGK
;
A
#
# COMPACT_ATOMS: atom_id res chain seq x y z
N MET A 1 -55.76 -29.72 54.93
CA MET A 1 -56.83 -29.09 54.12
C MET A 1 -56.28 -27.86 53.44
N ILE A 2 -56.06 -27.87 52.12
CA ILE A 2 -55.70 -26.66 51.37
C ILE A 2 -56.97 -25.80 51.29
N THR A 3 -56.92 -24.61 51.87
CA THR A 3 -58.06 -23.68 51.87
C THR A 3 -58.28 -23.14 50.45
N ARG A 4 -59.55 -22.91 50.08
CA ARG A 4 -59.93 -22.36 48.75
C ARG A 4 -59.20 -21.05 48.40
N SER A 5 -58.73 -20.31 49.40
CA SER A 5 -57.93 -19.08 49.20
C SER A 5 -56.54 -19.35 48.63
N ALA A 6 -55.86 -20.42 49.07
CA ALA A 6 -54.52 -20.78 48.58
C ALA A 6 -54.54 -21.20 47.11
N ILE A 7 -55.58 -21.93 46.67
CA ILE A 7 -55.76 -22.34 45.28
C ILE A 7 -56.01 -21.14 44.35
N ARG A 8 -56.80 -20.15 44.82
CA ARG A 8 -57.02 -18.90 44.08
C ARG A 8 -55.76 -18.04 43.98
N ALA A 9 -54.99 -17.94 45.05
CA ALA A 9 -53.71 -17.22 45.05
C ALA A 9 -52.69 -17.88 44.09
N TRP A 10 -52.65 -19.21 44.04
CA TRP A 10 -51.81 -19.96 43.12
C TRP A 10 -52.16 -19.68 41.64
N TRP A 11 -53.44 -19.74 41.27
CA TRP A 11 -53.91 -19.35 39.93
C TRP A 11 -53.65 -17.87 39.62
N ALA A 12 -53.78 -16.99 40.61
CA ALA A 12 -53.47 -15.57 40.46
C ALA A 12 -51.97 -15.29 40.27
N ALA A 13 -51.07 -16.20 40.67
CA ALA A 13 -49.63 -16.09 40.42
C ALA A 13 -49.26 -16.50 38.98
N TRP A 14 -49.95 -17.48 38.41
CA TRP A 14 -49.70 -17.96 37.05
C TRP A 14 -49.86 -16.89 35.97
N LYS A 15 -50.73 -15.89 36.18
CA LYS A 15 -50.86 -14.75 35.27
C LYS A 15 -49.55 -13.97 35.12
N TRP A 16 -48.83 -13.81 36.23
CA TRP A 16 -47.55 -13.09 36.23
C TRP A 16 -46.45 -13.93 35.61
N VAL A 17 -46.45 -15.24 35.85
CA VAL A 17 -45.53 -16.18 35.20
C VAL A 17 -45.72 -16.16 33.68
N ALA A 18 -46.96 -16.17 33.19
CA ALA A 18 -47.25 -16.09 31.76
C ALA A 18 -46.77 -14.77 31.13
N ILE A 19 -47.01 -13.64 31.81
CA ILE A 19 -46.52 -12.33 31.36
C ILE A 19 -45.00 -12.30 31.30
N LEU A 20 -44.32 -12.78 32.35
CA LEU A 20 -42.85 -12.81 32.40
C LEU A 20 -42.27 -13.75 31.33
N ALA A 21 -42.88 -14.91 31.10
CA ALA A 21 -42.46 -15.83 30.04
C ALA A 21 -42.60 -15.19 28.66
N GLY A 22 -43.71 -14.47 28.41
CA GLY A 22 -43.91 -13.73 27.17
C GLY A 22 -42.87 -12.64 26.95
N LEU A 23 -42.58 -11.84 27.99
CA LEU A 23 -41.55 -10.81 27.94
C LEU A 23 -40.15 -11.40 27.70
N LEU A 24 -39.85 -12.54 28.31
CA LEU A 24 -38.57 -13.22 28.16
C LEU A 24 -38.39 -13.81 26.77
N ALA A 25 -39.44 -14.41 26.20
CA ALA A 25 -39.45 -14.88 24.82
C ALA A 25 -39.28 -13.73 23.82
N MET A 26 -39.99 -12.61 24.03
CA MET A 26 -39.87 -11.40 23.21
C MET A 26 -38.45 -10.82 23.28
N SER A 27 -37.87 -10.75 24.47
CA SER A 27 -36.50 -10.27 24.70
C SER A 27 -35.46 -11.13 23.98
N LEU A 28 -35.56 -12.46 24.12
CA LEU A 28 -34.69 -13.41 23.41
C LEU A 28 -34.81 -13.27 21.89
N TRP A 29 -36.04 -13.18 21.38
CA TRP A 29 -36.29 -13.04 19.95
C TRP A 29 -35.68 -11.75 19.38
N LEU A 30 -35.89 -10.62 20.07
CA LEU A 30 -35.29 -9.34 19.68
C LEU A 30 -33.76 -9.40 19.74
N ASN A 31 -33.19 -10.04 20.75
CA ASN A 31 -31.74 -10.18 20.87
C ASN A 31 -31.14 -10.98 19.71
N VAL A 32 -31.73 -12.13 19.40
CA VAL A 32 -31.28 -13.00 18.30
C VAL A 32 -31.36 -12.25 16.97
N ARG A 33 -32.49 -11.56 16.73
CA ARG A 33 -32.68 -10.78 15.51
C ARG A 33 -31.66 -9.64 15.38
N GLN A 34 -31.53 -8.80 16.41
CA GLN A 34 -30.57 -7.70 16.41
C GLN A 34 -29.12 -8.18 16.28
N TYR A 35 -28.79 -9.32 16.88
CA TYR A 35 -27.47 -9.91 16.74
C TYR A 35 -27.19 -10.38 15.32
N GLY A 36 -28.17 -11.02 14.67
CA GLY A 36 -28.11 -11.38 13.25
C GLY A 36 -27.87 -10.17 12.36
N ASP A 37 -28.75 -9.17 12.46
CA ASP A 37 -28.68 -7.94 11.67
C ASP A 37 -27.33 -7.22 11.84
N ARG A 38 -26.81 -7.14 13.07
CA ARG A 38 -25.50 -6.53 13.34
C ARG A 38 -24.34 -7.33 12.76
N ARG A 39 -24.43 -8.67 12.75
CA ARG A 39 -23.40 -9.52 12.14
C ARG A 39 -23.37 -9.35 10.63
N GLU A 40 -24.52 -9.31 9.99
CA GLU A 40 -24.62 -9.10 8.55
C GLU A 40 -24.12 -7.71 8.16
N ALA A 41 -24.52 -6.67 8.90
CA ALA A 41 -24.01 -5.31 8.68
C ALA A 41 -22.48 -5.22 8.87
N ALA A 42 -21.93 -5.88 9.90
CA ALA A 42 -20.49 -5.93 10.13
C ALA A 42 -19.75 -6.70 9.02
N ALA A 43 -20.34 -7.78 8.50
CA ALA A 43 -19.77 -8.54 7.39
C ALA A 43 -19.77 -7.71 6.10
N ALA A 44 -20.88 -7.01 5.81
CA ALA A 44 -20.98 -6.11 4.65
C ALA A 44 -19.99 -4.95 4.74
N ALA A 45 -19.84 -4.32 5.92
CA ALA A 45 -18.86 -3.27 6.13
C ALA A 45 -17.43 -3.77 5.90
N ARG A 46 -17.08 -4.97 6.40
CA ARG A 46 -15.77 -5.59 6.16
C ARG A 46 -15.54 -5.89 4.67
N ALA A 47 -16.53 -6.43 3.99
CA ALA A 47 -16.45 -6.70 2.55
C ALA A 47 -16.19 -5.41 1.76
N ALA A 48 -16.95 -4.35 2.04
CA ALA A 48 -16.76 -3.05 1.41
C ALA A 48 -15.35 -2.47 1.67
N THR A 49 -14.84 -2.57 2.90
CA THR A 49 -13.46 -2.14 3.19
C THR A 49 -12.41 -2.96 2.45
N LEU A 50 -12.64 -4.27 2.28
CA LEU A 50 -11.72 -5.12 1.53
C LEU A 50 -11.72 -4.77 0.05
N GLU A 51 -12.89 -4.55 -0.55
CA GLU A 51 -13.02 -4.11 -1.95
C GLU A 51 -12.28 -2.79 -2.18
N ASP A 52 -12.49 -1.79 -1.33
CA ASP A 52 -11.80 -0.49 -1.42
C ASP A 52 -10.27 -0.65 -1.29
N THR A 53 -9.80 -1.44 -0.32
CA THR A 53 -8.36 -1.70 -0.18
C THR A 53 -7.76 -2.45 -1.39
N LEU A 54 -8.52 -3.36 -2.00
CA LEU A 54 -8.10 -4.08 -3.20
C LEU A 54 -8.01 -3.14 -4.40
N GLU A 55 -8.97 -2.22 -4.56
CA GLU A 55 -8.95 -1.22 -5.63
C GLU A 55 -7.73 -0.29 -5.51
N VAL A 56 -7.48 0.24 -4.31
CA VAL A 56 -6.30 1.07 -4.05
C VAL A 56 -5.01 0.30 -4.31
N THR A 57 -4.92 -0.94 -3.82
CA THR A 57 -3.73 -1.78 -4.01
C THR A 57 -3.50 -2.11 -5.50
N ALA A 58 -4.56 -2.40 -6.24
CA ALA A 58 -4.49 -2.63 -7.69
C ALA A 58 -4.06 -1.37 -8.44
N GLY A 59 -4.53 -0.19 -8.03
CA GLY A 59 -4.10 1.09 -8.57
C GLY A 59 -2.60 1.34 -8.35
N ILE A 60 -2.12 1.13 -7.12
CA ILE A 60 -0.70 1.24 -6.78
C ILE A 60 0.14 0.25 -7.60
N ALA A 61 -0.32 -1.00 -7.74
CA ALA A 61 0.41 -2.02 -8.50
C ALA A 61 0.53 -1.66 -9.99
N ARG A 62 -0.54 -1.13 -10.62
CA ARG A 62 -0.50 -0.65 -12.01
C ARG A 62 0.42 0.55 -12.19
N GLN A 63 0.38 1.49 -11.24
CA GLN A 63 1.28 2.64 -11.27
C GLN A 63 2.73 2.20 -11.14
N ALA A 64 3.03 1.30 -10.20
CA ALA A 64 4.37 0.76 -9.99
C ALA A 64 4.93 0.04 -11.23
N GLN A 65 4.08 -0.67 -12.00
CA GLN A 65 4.51 -1.28 -13.26
C GLN A 65 4.92 -0.21 -14.30
N THR A 66 4.15 0.88 -14.39
CA THR A 66 4.43 1.98 -15.33
C THR A 66 5.70 2.73 -14.93
N ASP A 67 5.80 3.12 -13.67
CA ASP A 67 6.96 3.84 -13.12
C ASP A 67 8.24 3.01 -13.23
N SER A 68 8.17 1.70 -13.01
CA SER A 68 9.32 0.80 -13.15
C SER A 68 9.84 0.76 -14.58
N ALA A 69 8.95 0.72 -15.58
CA ALA A 69 9.33 0.76 -16.99
C ALA A 69 9.98 2.11 -17.35
N GLU A 70 9.43 3.22 -16.87
CA GLU A 70 10.00 4.54 -17.08
C GLU A 70 11.38 4.69 -16.43
N LEU A 71 11.54 4.19 -15.20
CA LEU A 71 12.82 4.19 -14.49
C LEU A 71 13.87 3.38 -15.25
N LEU A 72 13.51 2.20 -15.78
CA LEU A 72 14.41 1.40 -16.61
C LEU A 72 14.83 2.14 -17.88
N GLN A 73 13.91 2.79 -18.59
CA GLN A 73 14.25 3.62 -19.77
C GLN A 73 15.18 4.79 -19.40
N ARG A 74 14.92 5.47 -18.29
CA ARG A 74 15.78 6.56 -17.81
C ARG A 74 17.18 6.05 -17.46
N LEU A 75 17.28 4.87 -16.84
CA LEU A 75 18.56 4.21 -16.54
C LEU A 75 19.32 3.84 -17.81
N GLU A 76 18.65 3.30 -18.83
CA GLU A 76 19.26 3.01 -20.14
C GLU A 76 19.78 4.28 -20.82
N ALA A 77 19.01 5.38 -20.79
CA ALA A 77 19.45 6.66 -21.33
C ALA A 77 20.66 7.23 -20.58
N ILE A 78 20.73 7.07 -19.26
CA ILE A 78 21.90 7.44 -18.45
C ILE A 78 23.10 6.56 -18.81
N ALA A 79 22.91 5.25 -18.94
CA ALA A 79 23.96 4.32 -19.32
C ALA A 79 24.53 4.67 -20.71
N ALA A 80 23.67 4.95 -21.70
CA ALA A 80 24.09 5.37 -23.04
C ALA A 80 24.88 6.70 -23.03
N ARG A 81 24.45 7.68 -22.23
CA ARG A 81 25.22 8.93 -22.04
C ARG A 81 26.56 8.67 -21.37
N GLY A 82 26.61 7.80 -20.36
CA GLY A 82 27.85 7.40 -19.69
C GLY A 82 28.84 6.72 -20.63
N GLU A 83 28.37 5.78 -21.46
CA GLU A 83 29.18 5.10 -22.47
C GLU A 83 29.74 6.09 -23.49
N ARG A 84 28.91 7.02 -23.99
CA ARG A 84 29.34 8.07 -24.91
C ARG A 84 30.44 8.95 -24.31
N THR A 85 30.25 9.42 -23.07
CA THR A 85 31.24 10.24 -22.37
C THR A 85 32.53 9.45 -22.15
N ARG A 86 32.45 8.16 -21.80
CA ARG A 86 33.61 7.29 -21.64
C ARG A 86 34.38 7.11 -22.95
N THR A 87 33.69 6.91 -24.07
CA THR A 87 34.32 6.77 -25.38
C THR A 87 34.99 8.08 -25.80
N ILE A 88 34.33 9.22 -25.61
CA ILE A 88 34.91 10.55 -25.88
C ILE A 88 36.16 10.78 -25.02
N TYR A 89 36.07 10.50 -23.71
CA TYR A 89 37.20 10.64 -22.79
C TYR A 89 38.37 9.73 -23.17
N ARG A 90 38.12 8.45 -23.52
CA ARG A 90 39.16 7.52 -23.97
C ARG A 90 39.80 7.96 -25.27
N ALA A 91 39.01 8.47 -26.23
CA ALA A 91 39.53 8.99 -27.49
C ALA A 91 40.41 10.22 -27.26
N ALA A 92 39.99 11.15 -26.41
CA ALA A 92 40.79 12.31 -26.01
C ALA A 92 42.09 11.90 -25.28
N ALA A 93 42.00 10.93 -24.37
CA ALA A 93 43.17 10.39 -23.67
C ALA A 93 44.15 9.68 -24.61
N ALA A 94 43.67 9.01 -25.66
CA ALA A 94 44.52 8.37 -26.66
C ALA A 94 45.18 9.38 -27.60
N ALA A 95 44.49 10.49 -27.92
CA ALA A 95 45.03 11.58 -28.75
C ALA A 95 46.13 12.40 -28.04
N GLN A 96 46.17 12.37 -26.71
CA GLN A 96 47.21 13.02 -25.89
C GLN A 96 47.90 12.00 -24.98
N PRO A 97 48.82 11.18 -25.52
CA PRO A 97 49.61 10.26 -24.70
C PRO A 97 50.46 11.06 -23.70
N LEU A 98 50.23 10.85 -22.41
CA LEU A 98 50.97 11.52 -21.35
C LEU A 98 52.41 11.01 -21.27
N PRO A 99 53.37 11.86 -20.89
CA PRO A 99 54.74 11.44 -20.64
C PRO A 99 54.79 10.42 -19.49
N ALA A 100 55.71 9.47 -19.57
CA ALA A 100 55.81 8.29 -18.69
C ALA A 100 55.88 8.59 -17.18
N ASN A 101 56.15 9.84 -16.79
CA ASN A 101 56.42 10.27 -15.43
C ASN A 101 55.26 11.04 -14.76
N CYS A 102 54.06 11.07 -15.35
CA CYS A 102 52.89 11.72 -14.72
C CYS A 102 52.25 10.81 -13.65
N ALA A 103 52.16 11.29 -12.41
CA ALA A 103 51.47 10.58 -11.34
C ALA A 103 49.97 10.37 -11.68
N PRO A 104 49.41 9.17 -11.42
CA PRO A 104 48.07 8.82 -11.90
C PRO A 104 47.02 9.40 -10.96
N GLY A 105 46.36 10.48 -11.37
CA GLY A 105 45.15 10.92 -10.68
C GLY A 105 44.62 12.25 -11.17
N GLN A 106 45.36 13.33 -10.90
CA GLN A 106 44.80 14.69 -10.98
C GLN A 106 45.26 15.44 -12.24
N ALA A 107 46.58 15.58 -12.45
CA ALA A 107 47.13 16.21 -13.66
C ALA A 107 46.64 15.56 -14.96
N ARG A 108 46.38 14.24 -14.91
CA ARG A 108 45.82 13.46 -16.02
C ARG A 108 44.36 13.82 -16.30
N VAL A 109 43.54 13.97 -15.26
CA VAL A 109 42.13 14.36 -15.40
C VAL A 109 42.02 15.83 -15.82
N ASP A 110 42.87 16.70 -15.28
CA ASP A 110 42.88 18.13 -15.59
C ASP A 110 43.29 18.42 -17.04
N ALA A 111 44.32 17.75 -17.58
CA ALA A 111 44.75 17.89 -18.97
C ALA A 111 43.65 17.44 -19.95
N ILE A 112 42.98 16.32 -19.65
CA ILE A 112 41.88 15.81 -20.48
C ILE A 112 40.66 16.73 -20.38
N ASN A 113 40.33 17.24 -19.18
CA ASN A 113 39.23 18.19 -19.00
C ASN A 113 39.47 19.52 -19.73
N GLN A 114 40.71 20.03 -19.74
CA GLN A 114 41.08 21.20 -20.53
C GLN A 114 40.94 20.95 -22.03
N ALA A 115 41.34 19.75 -22.50
CA ALA A 115 41.21 19.36 -23.91
C ALA A 115 39.76 19.17 -24.37
N LEU A 116 38.88 18.70 -23.47
CA LEU A 116 37.46 18.50 -23.74
C LEU A 116 36.64 19.79 -23.64
N GLY A 117 37.19 20.86 -23.03
CA GLY A 117 36.51 22.14 -22.80
C GLY A 117 35.34 22.05 -21.81
N PRO A 118 34.71 23.17 -21.43
CA PRO A 118 33.53 23.17 -20.57
C PRO A 118 32.38 22.46 -21.30
N THR A 119 32.14 21.21 -20.94
CA THR A 119 30.99 20.42 -21.43
C THR A 119 29.73 20.92 -20.74
N SER A 120 29.31 22.12 -21.11
CA SER A 120 27.97 22.62 -20.82
C SER A 120 27.33 23.03 -22.15
N ARG A 121 26.19 22.40 -22.45
CA ARG A 121 25.23 22.79 -23.48
C ARG A 121 25.55 22.35 -24.93
N THR A 122 25.32 21.06 -25.21
CA THR A 122 24.77 20.58 -26.48
C THR A 122 23.74 19.49 -26.13
N GLY A 123 22.45 19.55 -26.48
CA GLY A 123 21.65 20.49 -27.25
C GLY A 123 20.18 20.45 -26.77
N LYS A 124 19.34 21.18 -27.49
CA LYS A 124 17.91 21.46 -27.29
C LYS A 124 17.05 20.23 -26.97
#